data_AF-A0A382A0J2-F1
#
_entry.id   AF-A0A382A0J2-F1
#
_cell.length_a   1.000
_cell.length_b   1.000
_cell.length_c   1.000
_cell.angle_alpha   90.00
_cell.angle_beta   90.00
_cell.angle_gamma   90.00
#
_symmetry.space_group_name_H-M   'P 1'
#
loop_
_entity.id
_entity.type
_entity.pdbx_description
1 polymer ?
#
loop_
_entity_poly.entity_id
_entity_poly.type
_entity_poly.pdbx_seq_one_letter_code
_entity_poly.pdbx_strand_id
1 'polypeptide(L)'
;MSMNLPTSEEWTQRCANDGEFMLAARNWDGGIALSVGETRLKVGVAGGKPGAGEVTNNLISFSGEEAVWEKVLAQVPDRFHNDLMANISHDL
;
A
#
# COMPACT_ATOMS: atom_id res chain seq x y z
N MET A 1 -4.45 18.70 -4.26
CA MET A 1 -3.05 18.99 -4.68
C MET A 1 -2.55 17.66 -5.15
N SER A 2 -2.06 17.50 -6.39
CA SER A 2 -1.64 16.17 -6.87
C SER A 2 -0.80 15.42 -5.83
N MET A 3 -1.24 14.22 -5.45
CA MET A 3 -0.53 13.44 -4.45
C MET A 3 0.89 13.13 -4.89
N ASN A 4 1.88 13.37 -4.02
CA ASN A 4 3.26 12.97 -4.28
C ASN A 4 3.47 11.51 -3.84
N LEU A 5 3.11 10.58 -4.71
CA LEU A 5 3.24 9.15 -4.48
C LEU A 5 4.65 8.66 -4.82
N PRO A 6 5.25 7.75 -4.02
CA PRO A 6 6.51 7.12 -4.40
C PRO A 6 6.31 6.19 -5.60
N THR A 7 7.38 5.87 -6.31
CA THR A 7 7.38 4.72 -7.23
C THR A 7 7.28 3.40 -6.45
N SER A 8 6.91 2.30 -7.12
CA SER A 8 6.89 0.97 -6.50
C SER A 8 8.27 0.54 -5.98
N GLU A 9 9.35 0.94 -6.66
CA GLU A 9 10.72 0.68 -6.23
C GLU A 9 11.06 1.47 -4.95
N GLU A 10 10.78 2.77 -4.93
CA GLU A 10 10.98 3.60 -3.75
C GLU A 10 10.14 3.11 -2.56
N TRP A 11 8.89 2.70 -2.81
CA TRP A 11 8.03 2.15 -1.77
C TRP A 11 8.59 0.85 -1.20
N THR A 12 9.07 -0.05 -2.06
CA THR A 12 9.75 -1.28 -1.65
C THR A 12 10.96 -0.97 -0.77
N GLN A 13 11.77 0.02 -1.14
CA GLN A 13 12.93 0.43 -0.35
C GLN A 13 12.53 1.04 0.99
N ARG A 14 11.45 1.84 1.05
CA ARG A 14 10.93 2.37 2.32
C ARG A 14 10.50 1.22 3.24
N CYS A 15 9.74 0.25 2.72
CA CYS A 15 9.33 -0.95 3.48
C CYS A 15 10.54 -1.75 3.99
N ALA A 16 11.57 -1.93 3.16
CA ALA A 16 12.78 -2.67 3.55
C ALA A 16 13.59 -1.96 4.65
N ASN A 17 13.52 -0.63 4.71
CA ASN A 17 14.22 0.20 5.69
C ASN A 17 13.36 0.57 6.92
N ASP A 18 12.10 0.12 6.97
CA ASP A 18 11.17 0.37 8.06
C ASP A 18 11.08 -0.86 8.98
N GLY A 19 11.57 -0.72 10.22
CA GLY A 19 11.60 -1.82 11.18
C GLY A 19 10.21 -2.31 11.61
N GLU A 20 9.21 -1.43 11.65
CA GLU A 20 7.85 -1.81 12.02
C GLU A 20 7.19 -2.62 10.90
N PHE A 21 7.36 -2.18 9.65
CA PHE A 21 6.93 -2.93 8.48
C PHE A 21 7.58 -4.31 8.46
N MET A 22 8.90 -4.38 8.59
CA MET A 22 9.65 -5.65 8.58
C MET A 22 9.19 -6.60 9.69
N LEU A 23 8.88 -6.08 10.88
CA LEU A 23 8.34 -6.88 11.97
C LEU A 23 6.93 -7.37 11.65
N ALA A 24 6.05 -6.52 11.14
CA ALA A 24 4.67 -6.87 10.80
C ALA A 24 4.60 -7.92 9.67
N ALA A 25 5.47 -7.77 8.66
CA ALA A 25 5.51 -8.62 7.49
C ALA A 25 6.29 -9.93 7.68
N ARG A 26 7.03 -10.13 8.77
CA ARG A 26 8.07 -11.17 8.96
C ARG A 26 7.74 -12.62 8.56
N ASN A 27 6.46 -12.99 8.53
CA ASN A 27 5.99 -14.34 8.21
C ASN A 27 5.10 -14.38 6.96
N TRP A 28 5.07 -13.30 6.18
CA TRP A 28 4.17 -13.16 5.05
C TRP A 28 4.89 -13.45 3.73
N ASP A 29 4.21 -14.24 2.88
CA ASP A 29 4.51 -14.47 1.47
C ASP A 29 3.31 -14.00 0.65
N GLY A 30 3.45 -12.85 -0.01
CA GLY A 30 2.35 -12.17 -0.69
C GLY A 30 2.76 -10.77 -1.15
N GLY A 31 1.83 -9.82 -1.10
CA GLY A 31 2.13 -8.43 -1.45
C GLY A 31 0.96 -7.49 -1.23
N ILE A 32 1.23 -6.19 -1.36
CA ILE A 32 0.22 -5.13 -1.31
C ILE A 32 0.22 -4.41 -2.65
N ALA A 33 -0.96 -4.19 -3.23
CA ALA A 33 -1.15 -3.29 -4.36
C ALA A 33 -2.10 -2.15 -3.99
N LEU A 34 -1.72 -0.92 -4.33
CA LEU A 34 -2.56 0.26 -4.15
C LEU A 34 -2.87 0.88 -5.50
N SER A 35 -4.12 1.28 -5.64
CA SER A 35 -4.64 1.92 -6.85
C SER A 35 -5.24 3.25 -6.47
N VAL A 36 -4.53 4.32 -6.83
CA VAL A 36 -4.83 5.70 -6.48
C VAL A 36 -5.21 6.44 -7.76
N GLY A 37 -6.50 6.48 -8.05
CA GLY A 37 -6.99 6.89 -9.37
C GLY A 37 -6.36 6.03 -10.48
N GLU A 38 -5.58 6.67 -11.35
CA GLU A 38 -4.87 5.99 -12.44
C GLU A 38 -3.49 5.43 -12.03
N THR A 39 -2.96 5.85 -10.89
CA THR A 39 -1.64 5.40 -10.41
C THR A 39 -1.75 4.04 -9.74
N ARG A 40 -0.85 3.12 -10.11
CA ARG A 40 -0.76 1.77 -9.54
C ARG A 40 0.60 1.57 -8.88
N LEU A 41 0.58 1.16 -7.61
CA LEU A 41 1.75 0.87 -6.80
C LEU A 41 1.68 -0.56 -6.30
N LYS A 42 2.82 -1.24 -6.20
CA LYS A 42 2.88 -2.61 -5.69
C LYS A 42 4.17 -2.87 -4.94
N VAL A 43 4.07 -3.56 -3.81
CA VAL A 43 5.21 -4.12 -3.07
C VAL A 43 4.97 -5.60 -2.89
N GLY A 44 5.94 -6.41 -3.31
CA GLY A 44 5.96 -7.83 -3.01
C GLY A 44 6.72 -8.15 -1.75
N VAL A 45 6.30 -9.20 -1.06
CA VAL A 45 6.89 -9.68 0.19
C VAL A 45 7.10 -11.19 0.09
N ALA A 46 8.34 -11.66 0.27
CA ALA A 46 8.67 -13.09 0.33
C ALA A 46 9.43 -13.39 1.62
N GLY A 47 8.90 -14.29 2.45
CA GLY A 47 9.42 -14.60 3.78
C GLY A 47 9.63 -13.34 4.63
N GLY A 48 8.69 -12.40 4.54
CA GLY A 48 8.75 -11.10 5.21
C GLY A 48 9.75 -10.09 4.66
N LYS A 49 10.38 -10.36 3.50
CA LYS A 49 11.30 -9.42 2.85
C LYS A 49 10.63 -8.74 1.66
N PRO A 50 10.51 -7.40 1.67
CA PRO A 50 10.09 -6.62 0.51
C PRO A 50 11.01 -6.85 -0.69
N GLY A 51 10.44 -6.91 -1.88
CA GLY A 51 11.20 -7.01 -3.12
C GLY A 51 10.36 -6.71 -4.35
N ALA A 52 11.05 -6.43 -5.46
CA ALA A 52 10.45 -6.14 -6.76
C ALA A 52 9.90 -7.38 -7.50
N GLY A 53 9.77 -8.52 -6.80
CA GLY A 53 9.28 -9.77 -7.38
C GLY A 53 7.82 -9.68 -7.80
N GLU A 54 7.47 -10.38 -8.87
CA GLU A 54 6.09 -10.48 -9.33
C GLU A 54 5.27 -11.31 -8.34
N VAL A 55 4.44 -10.65 -7.53
CA VAL A 55 3.50 -11.33 -6.63
C VAL A 55 2.25 -11.73 -7.40
N THR A 56 2.06 -13.01 -7.61
CA THR A 56 0.88 -13.57 -8.26
C THR A 56 -0.13 -14.17 -7.26
N ASN A 57 0.32 -14.52 -6.06
CA ASN A 57 -0.51 -15.13 -5.01
C ASN A 57 -0.49 -14.28 -3.73
N ASN A 58 -1.58 -14.33 -2.95
CA ASN A 58 -1.72 -13.61 -1.67
C ASN A 58 -1.50 -12.08 -1.77
N LEU A 59 -1.88 -11.49 -2.90
CA LEU A 59 -1.85 -10.05 -3.11
C LEU A 59 -3.10 -9.42 -2.47
N ILE A 60 -2.89 -8.51 -1.53
CA ILE A 60 -3.97 -7.69 -0.97
C ILE A 60 -4.01 -6.39 -1.77
N SER A 61 -5.16 -6.09 -2.36
CA SER A 61 -5.33 -4.95 -3.26
C SER A 61 -6.36 -3.97 -2.71
N PHE A 62 -6.02 -2.69 -2.73
CA PHE A 62 -6.91 -1.59 -2.37
C PHE A 62 -7.02 -0.61 -3.54
N SER A 63 -8.25 -0.22 -3.89
CA SER A 63 -8.52 0.70 -4.99
C SER A 63 -9.50 1.81 -4.61
N GLY A 64 -9.17 3.03 -5.02
CA GLY A 64 -10.00 4.20 -4.74
C GLY A 64 -9.60 5.41 -5.57
N GLU A 65 -10.50 6.39 -5.64
CA GLU A 65 -10.22 7.67 -6.28
C GLU A 65 -9.13 8.45 -5.54
N GLU A 66 -8.34 9.24 -6.27
CA GLU A 66 -7.27 10.07 -5.68
C GLU A 66 -7.80 10.97 -4.55
N ALA A 67 -8.99 11.57 -4.72
CA ALA A 67 -9.61 12.43 -3.72
C ALA A 67 -9.97 11.70 -2.40
N VAL A 68 -10.17 10.38 -2.42
CA VAL A 68 -10.39 9.58 -1.22
C VAL A 68 -9.05 9.28 -0.55
N TRP A 69 -8.06 8.86 -1.34
CA TRP A 69 -6.69 8.60 -0.86
C TRP A 69 -6.03 9.84 -0.23
N GLU A 70 -6.25 11.03 -0.80
CA GLU A 70 -5.77 12.30 -0.24
C GLU A 70 -6.22 12.47 1.22
N LYS A 71 -7.48 12.12 1.52
CA LYS A 71 -8.04 12.25 2.87
C LYS A 71 -7.56 11.14 3.80
N VAL A 72 -7.44 9.92 3.28
CA VAL A 72 -6.95 8.76 4.04
C VAL A 72 -5.49 8.94 4.48
N LEU A 73 -4.66 9.52 3.61
CA LEU A 73 -3.22 9.72 3.84
C LEU A 73 -2.88 11.09 4.43
N ALA A 74 -3.88 11.89 4.81
CA ALA A 74 -3.67 13.15 5.51
C ALA A 74 -2.95 12.91 6.85
N GLN A 75 -2.11 13.87 7.29
CA GLN A 75 -1.39 13.76 8.56
C GLN A 75 -2.34 13.56 9.76
N VAL A 76 -3.52 14.17 9.70
CA VAL A 76 -4.64 13.98 10.63
C VAL A 76 -5.89 13.76 9.80
N PRO A 77 -6.26 12.50 9.51
CA PRO A 77 -7.46 12.19 8.73
C PRO A 77 -8.72 12.60 9.47
N ASP A 78 -9.71 13.13 8.74
CA ASP A 78 -11.04 13.34 9.28
C ASP A 78 -11.68 12.01 9.71
N ARG A 79 -12.70 12.08 10.58
CA ARG A 79 -13.45 10.90 10.99
C ARG A 79 -13.94 10.12 9.77
N PHE A 80 -13.86 8.80 9.87
CA PHE A 80 -14.13 7.83 8.81
C PHE A 80 -13.07 7.72 7.74
N HIS A 81 -12.14 8.66 7.56
CA HIS A 81 -10.98 8.52 6.66
C HIS A 81 -9.75 7.90 7.33
N ASN A 82 -9.86 7.59 8.63
CA ASN A 82 -8.82 6.93 9.41
C ASN A 82 -8.88 5.39 9.36
N ASP A 83 -9.87 4.82 8.67
CA ASP A 83 -10.05 3.37 8.51
C ASP A 83 -10.11 3.02 7.01
N LEU A 84 -9.09 2.32 6.52
CA LEU A 84 -9.00 1.91 5.11
C LEU A 84 -10.22 1.09 4.67
N MET A 85 -10.78 0.24 5.53
CA MET A 85 -11.91 -0.63 5.18
C MET A 85 -13.23 0.14 5.08
N ALA A 86 -13.32 1.32 5.71
CA ALA A 86 -14.47 2.19 5.60
C ALA A 86 -14.48 3.03 4.31
N ASN A 87 -13.34 3.17 3.62
CA ASN A 87 -13.19 4.09 2.49
C ASN A 87 -12.89 3.45 1.14
N ILE A 88 -12.41 2.20 1.12
CA ILE A 88 -11.71 1.67 -0.06
C ILE A 88 -12.28 0.30 -0.43
N SER A 89 -12.53 0.09 -1.72
CA SER A 89 -12.97 -1.19 -2.26
C SER A 89 -11.80 -2.14 -2.49
N HIS A 90 -12.04 -3.43 -2.33
CA HIS A 90 -11.12 -4.48 -2.79
C HIS A 90 -11.41 -4.79 -4.26
N ASP A 91 -10.38 -4.79 -5.11
CA ASP A 91 -10.50 -5.27 -6.50
C ASP A 91 -10.74 -6.79 -6.48
N LEU A 92 -11.93 -7.26 -6.90
CA LEU A 92 -12.26 -8.69 -7.00
C LEU A 92 -11.45 -9.41 -8.10
#